data_AF-A0A537T2U2-F1
#
_entry.id   AF-A0A537T2U2-F1
#
_cell.length_a   1.000
_cell.length_b   1.000
_cell.length_c   1.000
_cell.angle_alpha   90.00
_cell.angle_beta   90.00
_cell.angle_gamma   90.00
#
_symmetry.space_group_name_H-M   'P 1'
#
loop_
_entity.id
_entity.type
_entity.pdbx_description
1 polymer ?
#
loop_
_entity_poly.entity_id
_entity_poly.type
_entity_poly.pdbx_seq_one_letter_code
_entity_poly.pdbx_strand_id
1 'polypeptide(L)'
;CVIFAAIVWTAQGLAPRAPIVVPTRIRAGALAVLVLVVVQIYLGALVAGLRAGLIYNTWPLIDGSLVPAASRLFFNAPLWRNLFENTLTVQFDHRMMAYALEAAALLHAVDVARTLRGGRALTAALALASAVTLQAVLG
;
A
#
# COMPACT_ATOMS: atom_id res chain seq x y z
N CYS A 1 -1.61 0.90 -14.06
CA CYS A 1 -1.49 -0.28 -13.17
C CYS A 1 -2.49 -1.40 -13.52
N VAL A 2 -3.79 -1.11 -13.70
CA VAL A 2 -4.82 -2.15 -13.99
C VAL A 2 -4.51 -2.99 -15.23
N ILE A 3 -4.10 -2.37 -16.33
CA ILE A 3 -3.73 -3.08 -17.57
C ILE A 3 -2.54 -4.02 -17.31
N PHE A 4 -1.49 -3.52 -16.66
CA PHE A 4 -0.33 -4.35 -16.30
C PHE A 4 -0.71 -5.52 -15.39
N ALA A 5 -1.53 -5.27 -14.36
CA ALA A 5 -2.04 -6.33 -13.49
C ALA A 5 -2.87 -7.36 -14.26
N ALA A 6 -3.71 -6.93 -15.21
CA ALA A 6 -4.50 -7.83 -16.05
C ALA A 6 -3.62 -8.66 -16.99
N ILE A 7 -2.57 -8.08 -17.56
CA ILE A 7 -1.59 -8.81 -18.40
C ILE A 7 -0.88 -9.88 -17.57
N VAL A 8 -0.35 -9.51 -16.40
CA VAL A 8 0.32 -10.45 -15.50
C VAL A 8 -0.65 -11.54 -15.04
N TRP A 9 -1.87 -11.19 -14.65
CA TRP A 9 -2.91 -12.15 -14.27
C TRP A 9 -3.21 -13.14 -15.40
N THR A 10 -3.39 -12.64 -16.62
CA THR A 10 -3.67 -13.47 -17.79
C THR A 10 -2.51 -14.41 -18.09
N ALA A 11 -1.27 -13.89 -18.12
CA ALA A 11 -0.07 -14.70 -18.33
C ALA A 11 0.08 -15.80 -17.26
N GLN A 12 -0.24 -15.46 -16.01
CA GLN A 12 -0.22 -16.39 -14.89
C GLN A 12 -1.33 -17.46 -14.98
N GLY A 13 -2.42 -17.20 -15.70
CA GLY A 13 -3.52 -18.13 -15.95
C GLY A 13 -3.29 -19.09 -17.12
N LEU A 14 -2.30 -18.84 -17.99
CA LEU A 14 -2.00 -19.70 -19.14
C LEU A 14 -1.35 -21.04 -18.76
N ALA A 15 -0.72 -21.11 -17.58
CA ALA A 15 -0.13 -22.35 -17.07
C ALA A 15 -1.14 -23.09 -16.16
N PRO A 16 -1.35 -24.42 -16.34
CA PRO A 16 -2.16 -25.20 -15.42
C PRO A 16 -1.58 -25.10 -14.02
N ARG A 17 -2.37 -24.64 -13.06
CA ARG A 17 -1.95 -24.49 -11.67
C ARG A 17 -2.94 -25.17 -10.76
N ALA A 18 -2.42 -26.01 -9.87
CA ALA A 18 -3.23 -26.59 -8.81
C ALA A 18 -3.83 -25.45 -7.96
N PRO A 19 -5.13 -25.53 -7.62
CA PRO A 19 -5.76 -24.54 -6.77
C PRO A 19 -5.05 -24.51 -5.41
N ILE A 20 -4.78 -23.29 -4.93
CA ILE A 20 -4.19 -23.10 -3.61
C ILE A 20 -5.33 -23.12 -2.59
N VAL A 21 -5.38 -24.15 -1.75
CA VAL A 21 -6.33 -24.25 -0.65
C VAL A 21 -5.68 -23.62 0.59
N VAL A 22 -6.28 -22.54 1.09
CA VAL A 22 -5.87 -21.86 2.32
C VAL A 22 -7.08 -21.59 3.21
N PRO A 23 -6.89 -21.44 4.54
CA PRO A 23 -7.96 -21.01 5.43
C PRO A 23 -8.56 -19.67 5.01
N THR A 24 -9.85 -19.47 5.26
CA THR A 24 -10.58 -18.23 4.91
C THR A 24 -9.91 -16.97 5.46
N ARG A 25 -9.31 -17.05 6.67
CA ARG A 25 -8.56 -15.91 7.27
C ARG A 25 -7.39 -15.44 6.39
N ILE A 26 -6.65 -16.38 5.80
CA ILE A 26 -5.49 -16.09 4.96
C ILE A 26 -5.96 -15.44 3.66
N ARG A 27 -7.05 -15.95 3.08
CA ARG A 27 -7.66 -15.34 1.89
C ARG A 27 -8.18 -13.93 2.19
N ALA A 28 -8.82 -13.72 3.34
CA ALA A 28 -9.31 -12.40 3.75
C ALA A 28 -8.15 -11.41 3.97
N GLY A 29 -7.06 -11.85 4.61
CA GLY A 29 -5.85 -11.04 4.78
C GLY A 29 -5.22 -10.65 3.44
N ALA A 30 -5.11 -11.59 2.50
CA ALA A 30 -4.61 -11.30 1.15
C ALA A 30 -5.50 -10.28 0.41
N LEU A 31 -6.83 -10.39 0.54
CA LEU A 31 -7.76 -9.42 -0.03
C LEU A 31 -7.63 -8.03 0.61
N ALA A 32 -7.46 -7.98 1.93
CA ALA A 32 -7.25 -6.71 2.64
C ALA A 32 -5.97 -6.02 2.17
N VAL A 33 -4.85 -6.75 2.07
CA VAL A 33 -3.59 -6.21 1.54
C VAL A 33 -3.77 -5.74 0.10
N LEU A 34 -4.48 -6.50 -0.75
CA LEU A 34 -4.77 -6.09 -2.13
C LEU A 34 -5.53 -4.76 -2.19
N VAL A 35 -6.56 -4.58 -1.37
CA VAL A 35 -7.32 -3.32 -1.30
C VAL A 35 -6.41 -2.17 -0.88
N LEU A 36 -5.59 -2.37 0.14
CA LEU A 36 -4.64 -1.35 0.60
C LEU A 36 -3.62 -0.97 -0.48
N VAL A 37 -3.10 -1.93 -1.25
CA VAL A 37 -2.21 -1.66 -2.40
C VAL A 37 -2.91 -0.80 -3.45
N VAL A 38 -4.18 -1.08 -3.76
CA VAL A 38 -4.93 -0.27 -4.73
C VAL A 38 -5.12 1.16 -4.23
N VAL A 39 -5.45 1.34 -2.95
CA VAL A 39 -5.56 2.67 -2.33
C VAL A 39 -4.22 3.39 -2.31
N GLN A 40 -3.12 2.69 -1.98
CA GLN A 40 -1.78 3.25 -2.01
C GLN A 40 -1.39 3.75 -3.40
N ILE A 41 -1.65 2.96 -4.45
CA ILE A 41 -1.40 3.36 -5.84
C ILE A 41 -2.21 4.61 -6.21
N TYR A 42 -3.46 4.69 -5.77
CA TYR A 42 -4.29 5.86 -6.00
C TYR A 42 -3.73 7.12 -5.32
N LEU A 43 -3.37 7.03 -4.04
CA LEU A 43 -2.76 8.15 -3.31
C LEU A 43 -1.41 8.55 -3.91
N GLY A 44 -0.61 7.59 -4.37
CA GLY A 44 0.66 7.85 -5.05
C GLY A 44 0.47 8.62 -6.36
N ALA A 45 -0.61 8.34 -7.11
CA ALA A 45 -0.97 9.12 -8.29
C ALA A 45 -1.35 10.57 -7.96
N LEU A 46 -2.05 10.81 -6.84
CA LEU A 46 -2.34 12.18 -6.37
C LEU A 46 -1.06 12.92 -5.95
N VAL A 47 -0.17 12.26 -5.21
CA VAL A 47 1.14 12.80 -4.83
C VAL A 47 1.95 13.20 -6.06
N ALA A 48 1.98 12.34 -7.09
CA ALA A 48 2.68 12.62 -8.34
C ALA A 48 2.04 13.81 -9.09
N GLY A 49 0.70 13.85 -9.17
CA GLY A 49 -0.04 14.92 -9.82
C GLY A 49 0.18 16.29 -9.17
N LEU A 50 0.19 16.36 -7.85
CA LEU A 50 0.44 17.59 -7.08
C LEU A 50 1.91 17.92 -6.89
N ARG A 51 2.83 17.05 -7.33
CA ARG A 51 4.27 17.13 -7.05
C ARG A 51 4.57 17.18 -5.54
N ALA A 52 3.70 16.60 -4.73
CA ALA A 52 3.77 16.66 -3.27
C ALA A 52 5.02 15.96 -2.71
N GLY A 53 5.48 14.91 -3.39
CA GLY A 53 6.69 14.18 -3.06
C GLY A 53 7.99 14.98 -3.23
N LEU A 54 7.97 16.10 -3.97
CA LEU A 54 9.11 17.01 -4.09
C LEU A 54 9.10 18.10 -3.01
N ILE A 55 7.92 18.50 -2.55
CA ILE A 55 7.71 19.56 -1.57
C ILE A 55 7.90 19.03 -0.15
N TYR A 56 7.37 17.85 0.12
CA TYR A 56 7.35 17.20 1.42
C TYR A 56 8.08 15.85 1.34
N ASN A 57 9.41 15.92 1.23
CA ASN A 57 10.31 14.79 0.94
C ASN A 57 11.20 14.34 2.11
N THR A 58 11.19 15.04 3.24
CA THR A 58 11.86 14.58 4.47
C THR A 58 11.17 13.34 5.03
N TRP A 59 11.88 12.44 5.68
CA TRP A 59 11.30 11.22 6.29
C TRP A 59 12.11 10.84 7.53
N PRO A 60 11.49 10.38 8.65
CA PRO A 60 10.06 10.06 8.82
C PRO A 60 9.16 11.28 9.07
N LEU A 61 9.74 12.44 9.38
CA LEU A 61 8.98 13.69 9.57
C LEU A 61 8.42 14.20 8.24
N ILE A 62 7.32 14.92 8.30
CA ILE A 62 6.76 15.71 7.21
C ILE A 62 6.69 17.16 7.68
N ASP A 63 7.51 18.01 7.05
CA ASP A 63 7.64 19.42 7.42
C ASP A 63 7.92 19.65 8.92
N GLY A 64 8.89 18.89 9.45
CA GLY A 64 9.34 18.99 10.84
C GLY A 64 8.46 18.28 11.88
N SER A 65 7.36 17.63 11.47
CA SER A 65 6.42 16.96 12.38
C SER A 65 6.06 15.55 11.90
N LEU A 66 5.75 14.61 12.80
CA LEU A 66 5.20 13.31 12.38
C LEU A 66 3.75 13.43 11.92
N VAL A 67 2.98 14.27 12.61
CA VAL A 67 1.59 14.61 12.27
C VAL A 67 1.50 16.14 12.20
N PRO A 68 1.28 16.72 11.02
CA PRO A 68 1.11 18.17 10.89
C PRO A 68 -0.11 18.67 11.67
N ALA A 69 -0.07 19.95 12.05
CA ALA A 69 -1.20 20.59 12.71
C ALA A 69 -2.48 20.51 11.85
N ALA A 70 -3.62 20.25 12.49
CA ALA A 70 -4.91 20.11 11.79
C ALA A 70 -5.28 21.36 10.96
N SER A 71 -4.92 22.56 11.42
CA SER A 71 -5.10 23.81 10.67
C SER A 71 -4.36 23.84 9.33
N ARG A 72 -3.32 23.01 9.15
CA ARG A 72 -2.56 22.87 7.90
C ARG A 72 -3.04 21.72 7.04
N LEU A 73 -3.59 20.67 7.65
CA LEU A 73 -4.19 19.54 6.93
C LEU A 73 -5.59 19.87 6.38
N PHE A 74 -6.29 20.83 7.00
CA PHE A 74 -7.70 21.09 6.73
C PHE A 74 -8.01 22.57 6.48
N PHE A 75 -7.13 23.28 5.77
CA PHE A 75 -7.31 24.72 5.52
C PHE A 75 -8.29 25.03 4.38
N ASN A 76 -8.47 24.13 3.40
CA ASN A 76 -9.39 24.36 2.29
C ASN A 76 -10.86 24.13 2.71
N ALA A 77 -11.76 24.94 2.15
CA ALA A 77 -13.21 24.77 2.26
C ALA A 77 -13.82 24.42 0.87
N PRO A 78 -14.75 23.46 0.81
CA PRO A 78 -15.13 22.49 1.85
C PRO A 78 -13.99 21.51 2.21
N LEU A 79 -14.06 20.92 3.42
CA LEU A 79 -12.97 20.13 4.01
C LEU A 79 -12.47 18.97 3.13
N TRP A 80 -13.36 18.32 2.37
CA TRP A 80 -13.02 17.18 1.52
C TRP A 80 -12.02 17.54 0.41
N ARG A 81 -11.92 18.82 0.01
CA ARG A 81 -10.93 19.27 -0.99
C ARG A 81 -9.50 19.06 -0.53
N ASN A 82 -9.25 19.05 0.78
CA ASN A 82 -7.90 18.82 1.29
C ASN A 82 -7.38 17.40 0.95
N LEU A 83 -8.27 16.42 0.77
CA LEU A 83 -7.89 15.05 0.41
C LEU A 83 -7.39 14.92 -1.04
N PHE A 84 -7.57 15.95 -1.87
CA PHE A 84 -7.23 15.91 -3.30
C PHE A 84 -6.38 17.10 -3.78
N GLU A 85 -6.47 18.25 -3.11
CA GLU A 85 -5.86 19.51 -3.57
C GLU A 85 -4.84 20.06 -2.58
N ASN A 86 -4.90 19.66 -1.31
CA ASN A 86 -3.91 20.08 -0.32
C ASN A 86 -2.70 19.14 -0.39
N THR A 87 -1.61 19.64 -0.97
CA THR A 87 -0.35 18.92 -1.15
C THR A 87 0.18 18.28 0.15
N LEU A 88 0.04 18.95 1.29
CA LEU A 88 0.50 18.42 2.58
C LEU A 88 -0.35 17.24 3.02
N THR A 89 -1.67 17.37 2.92
CA THR A 89 -2.63 16.33 3.30
C THR A 89 -2.52 15.11 2.41
N VAL A 90 -2.43 15.31 1.09
CA VAL A 90 -2.26 14.21 0.14
C VAL A 90 -0.98 13.42 0.40
N GLN A 91 0.14 14.11 0.66
CA GLN A 91 1.39 13.44 1.01
C GLN A 91 1.33 12.74 2.37
N PHE A 92 0.68 13.36 3.35
CA PHE A 92 0.48 12.78 4.67
C PHE A 92 -0.35 11.50 4.59
N ASP A 93 -1.48 11.54 3.89
CA ASP A 93 -2.38 10.39 3.68
C ASP A 93 -1.65 9.25 2.94
N HIS A 94 -0.89 9.57 1.90
CA HIS A 94 -0.05 8.61 1.18
C HIS A 94 0.94 7.89 2.10
N ARG A 95 1.59 8.62 3.02
CA ARG A 95 2.53 8.04 4.00
C ARG A 95 1.84 7.19 5.06
N MET A 96 0.73 7.67 5.61
CA MET A 96 -0.02 6.92 6.62
C MET A 96 -0.59 5.63 6.03
N MET A 97 -1.07 5.68 4.79
CA MET A 97 -1.51 4.49 4.07
C MET A 97 -0.35 3.53 3.79
N ALA A 98 0.85 4.03 3.46
CA ALA A 98 2.03 3.18 3.27
C ALA A 98 2.41 2.43 4.55
N TYR A 99 2.37 3.10 5.71
CA TYR A 99 2.62 2.45 6.99
C TYR A 99 1.55 1.41 7.35
N ALA A 100 0.28 1.71 7.07
CA ALA A 100 -0.81 0.74 7.27
C ALA A 100 -0.66 -0.49 6.36
N LEU A 101 -0.28 -0.27 5.09
CA LEU A 101 -0.02 -1.32 4.13
C LEU A 101 1.18 -2.19 4.54
N GLU A 102 2.29 -1.58 4.95
CA GLU A 102 3.48 -2.29 5.43
C GLU A 102 3.15 -3.17 6.64
N ALA A 103 2.46 -2.61 7.64
CA ALA A 103 2.02 -3.37 8.80
C ALA A 103 1.11 -4.53 8.41
N ALA A 104 0.12 -4.29 7.53
CA ALA A 104 -0.78 -5.34 7.06
C ALA A 104 -0.05 -6.44 6.28
N ALA A 105 0.91 -6.09 5.42
CA ALA A 105 1.70 -7.04 4.65
C ALA A 105 2.59 -7.91 5.55
N LEU A 106 3.26 -7.32 6.53
CA LEU A 106 4.08 -8.04 7.51
C LEU A 106 3.24 -8.96 8.39
N LEU A 107 2.12 -8.46 8.93
CA LEU A 107 1.21 -9.27 9.75
C LEU A 107 0.62 -10.43 8.95
N HIS A 108 0.24 -10.19 7.69
CA HIS A 108 -0.24 -11.23 6.80
C HIS A 108 0.83 -12.29 6.51
N ALA A 109 2.06 -11.88 6.21
CA ALA A 109 3.18 -12.80 6.00
C ALA A 109 3.47 -13.65 7.24
N VAL A 110 3.42 -13.06 8.43
CA VAL A 110 3.58 -13.77 9.71
C VAL A 110 2.45 -14.78 9.94
N ASP A 111 1.18 -14.41 9.71
CA ASP A 111 0.04 -15.34 9.84
C ASP A 111 0.18 -16.51 8.85
N VAL A 112 0.56 -16.23 7.60
CA VAL A 112 0.82 -17.27 6.59
C VAL A 112 1.96 -18.20 7.02
N ALA A 113 3.09 -17.66 7.50
CA ALA A 113 4.24 -18.45 7.93
C ALA A 113 3.95 -19.32 9.17
N ARG A 114 3.09 -18.84 10.07
CA ARG A 114 2.64 -19.62 11.24
C ARG A 114 1.62 -20.70 10.89
N THR A 115 0.87 -20.50 9.81
CA THR A 115 -0.23 -21.39 9.41
C THR A 115 0.20 -22.44 8.40
N LEU A 116 1.04 -22.06 7.43
CA LEU A 116 1.45 -22.89 6.32
C LEU A 116 2.94 -23.23 6.46
N ARG A 117 3.29 -24.51 6.37
CA ARG A 117 4.68 -25.01 6.48
C ARG A 117 5.50 -24.88 5.20
N GLY A 118 4.95 -24.26 4.15
CA GLY A 118 5.60 -24.11 2.85
C GLY A 118 4.61 -23.89 1.71
N GLY A 119 5.15 -23.76 0.49
CA GLY A 119 4.37 -23.65 -0.74
C GLY A 119 4.13 -22.21 -1.21
N ARG A 120 3.41 -22.10 -2.33
CA ARG A 120 3.29 -20.85 -3.11
C ARG A 120 2.68 -19.69 -2.33
N ALA A 121 1.72 -19.97 -1.44
CA ALA A 121 1.08 -18.93 -0.62
C ALA A 121 2.09 -18.27 0.33
N LEU A 122 2.96 -19.06 0.97
CA LEU A 122 4.03 -18.54 1.83
C LEU A 122 5.05 -17.73 1.01
N THR A 123 5.52 -18.28 -0.11
CA THR A 123 6.47 -17.57 -1.00
C THR A 123 5.87 -16.25 -1.48
N ALA A 124 4.61 -16.22 -1.88
CA ALA A 124 3.94 -15.01 -2.34
C ALA A 124 3.78 -13.97 -1.23
N ALA A 125 3.38 -14.39 -0.02
CA ALA A 125 3.22 -13.49 1.11
C ALA A 125 4.55 -12.86 1.54
N LEU A 126 5.63 -13.66 1.59
CA LEU A 126 6.98 -13.15 1.90
C LEU A 126 7.50 -12.23 0.80
N ALA A 127 7.36 -12.62 -0.47
CA ALA A 127 7.79 -11.79 -1.59
C ALA A 127 7.05 -10.45 -1.63
N LEU A 128 5.74 -10.46 -1.34
CA LEU A 128 4.94 -9.24 -1.25
C LEU A 128 5.39 -8.36 -0.09
N ALA A 129 5.56 -8.91 1.11
CA ALA A 129 6.05 -8.15 2.26
C ALA A 129 7.42 -7.52 1.96
N SER A 130 8.37 -8.29 1.43
CA SER A 130 9.68 -7.77 1.03
C SER A 130 9.59 -6.67 -0.04
N ALA A 131 8.69 -6.80 -1.00
CA ALA A 131 8.49 -5.78 -2.03
C ALA A 131 7.89 -4.49 -1.46
N VAL A 132 6.95 -4.58 -0.52
CA VAL A 132 6.37 -3.40 0.16
C VAL A 132 7.43 -2.73 1.04
N THR A 133 8.20 -3.49 1.82
CA THR A 133 9.30 -2.95 2.62
C THR A 133 10.33 -2.24 1.73
N LEU A 134 10.72 -2.86 0.61
CA LEU A 134 11.65 -2.25 -0.34
C LEU A 134 11.07 -0.96 -0.93
N GLN A 135 9.80 -0.95 -1.31
CA GLN A 135 9.15 0.25 -1.83
C GLN A 135 9.13 1.37 -0.77
N ALA A 136 8.76 1.06 0.47
CA ALA A 136 8.72 2.05 1.55
C ALA A 136 10.09 2.72 1.81
N VAL A 137 11.19 1.98 1.61
CA VAL A 137 12.56 2.50 1.73
C VAL A 137 12.95 3.34 0.51
N LEU A 138 12.49 2.97 -0.69
CA LEU A 138 12.81 3.70 -1.93
C LEU A 138 12.05 5.02 -2.09
N GLY A 139 10.85 5.12 -1.51
CA GLY A 139 9.98 6.29 -1.63
C GLY A 139 8.86 6.08 -2.64
#